data_AF-A0A920DU76-F1
#
_entry.id   AF-A0A920DU76-F1
#
_cell.length_a   1.000
_cell.length_b   1.000
_cell.length_c   1.000
_cell.angle_alpha   90.00
_cell.angle_beta   90.00
_cell.angle_gamma   90.00
#
_symmetry.space_group_name_H-M   'P 1'
#
loop_
_entity.id
_entity.type
_entity.pdbx_description
1 polymer ?
#
loop_
_entity_poly.entity_id
_entity_poly.type
_entity_poly.pdbx_seq_one_letter_code
_entity_poly.pdbx_strand_id
1 'polypeptide(L)' 'MRPAPPRSAFAGQLKTSGKRQISTTMAFVRILSTLLKDKSLGERVVPIVPDEARTFGMEGMFRQMGIYSSVGSVTPP' A
#
# COMPACT_ATOMS: atom_id res chain seq x y z
N MET A 1 -15.01 -17.62 -4.43
CA MET A 1 -13.82 -16.74 -4.55
C MET A 1 -14.31 -15.29 -4.48
N ARG A 2 -13.69 -14.39 -3.71
CA ARG A 2 -14.13 -12.98 -3.68
C ARG A 2 -13.78 -12.31 -5.02
N PRO A 3 -14.63 -11.41 -5.56
CA PRO A 3 -14.35 -10.77 -6.83
C PRO A 3 -13.15 -9.82 -6.70
N ALA A 4 -12.34 -9.74 -7.75
CA ALA A 4 -11.30 -8.73 -7.85
C ALA A 4 -11.94 -7.33 -8.02
N PRO A 5 -11.27 -6.24 -7.59
CA PRO A 5 -11.78 -4.90 -7.77
C PRO A 5 -11.89 -4.59 -9.26
N PRO A 6 -12.91 -3.83 -9.69
CA PRO A 6 -13.07 -3.48 -11.10
C PRO A 6 -11.88 -2.64 -11.58
N ARG A 7 -11.57 -2.70 -12.88
CA ARG A 7 -10.49 -1.89 -13.49
C ARG A 7 -10.60 -0.39 -13.19
N SER A 8 -11.82 0.12 -13.01
CA SER A 8 -12.10 1.51 -12.66
C SER A 8 -11.51 1.92 -11.30
N ALA A 9 -11.36 0.99 -10.35
CA ALA A 9 -10.72 1.25 -9.07
C ALA A 9 -9.24 1.67 -9.25
N PHE A 10 -8.60 1.24 -10.34
CA PHE A 10 -7.21 1.54 -10.67
C PHE A 10 -7.05 2.67 -11.71
N ALA A 11 -8.11 3.46 -11.96
CA ALA A 11 -8.09 4.49 -13.01
C ALA A 11 -6.96 5.52 -12.82
N GLY A 12 -6.54 5.81 -11.59
CA GLY A 12 -5.43 6.72 -11.32
C GLY A 12 -4.06 6.16 -11.71
N GLN A 13 -3.88 4.84 -11.55
CA GLN A 13 -2.65 4.11 -11.87
C GLN A 13 -2.56 3.75 -13.35
N LEU A 14 -3.70 3.62 -14.02
CA LEU A 14 -3.79 3.36 -15.46
C LEU A 14 -3.56 4.61 -16.32
N LYS A 15 -3.61 5.80 -15.73
CA LYS A 15 -3.26 7.05 -16.43
C LYS A 15 -1.75 7.18 -16.59
N THR A 16 -1.33 7.81 -17.68
CA THR A 16 0.08 8.20 -17.86
C THR A 16 0.55 9.08 -16.72
N SER A 17 1.79 8.89 -16.27
CA SER A 17 2.42 9.76 -15.27
C SER A 17 2.73 11.16 -15.82
N GLY A 18 2.57 11.35 -17.13
CA GLY A 18 2.70 12.64 -17.81
C GLY A 18 4.11 13.19 -17.64
N LYS A 19 4.21 14.42 -17.15
CA LYS A 19 5.50 15.10 -16.91
C LYS A 19 6.22 14.65 -15.64
N ARG A 20 5.56 13.90 -14.75
CA ARG A 20 6.17 13.38 -13.52
C ARG A 20 6.70 11.98 -13.77
N GLN A 21 7.98 11.77 -13.50
CA GLN A 21 8.53 10.43 -13.41
C GLN A 21 8.10 9.79 -12.08
N ILE A 22 7.71 8.52 -12.15
CA ILE A 22 7.42 7.69 -10.98
C ILE A 22 8.17 6.39 -11.15
N SER A 23 8.71 5.87 -10.04
CA SER A 23 9.28 4.52 -10.06
C SER A 23 8.16 3.47 -10.07
N THR A 24 8.51 2.26 -10.50
CA THR A 24 7.62 1.09 -10.39
C THR A 24 7.26 0.79 -8.95
N THR A 25 8.18 1.02 -7.99
CA THR A 25 7.90 0.91 -6.54
C THR A 25 6.80 1.87 -6.11
N MET A 26 6.84 3.13 -6.54
CA MET A 26 5.79 4.11 -6.23
C MET A 26 4.44 3.71 -6.86
N ALA A 27 4.46 3.19 -8.10
CA ALA A 27 3.26 2.68 -8.74
C ALA A 27 2.68 1.47 -7.98
N PHE A 28 3.53 0.54 -7.53
CA PHE A 28 3.15 -0.61 -6.73
C PHE A 28 2.49 -0.20 -5.41
N VAL A 29 3.08 0.73 -4.65
CA VAL A 29 2.50 1.22 -3.39
C VAL A 29 1.12 1.85 -3.60
N ARG A 30 0.90 2.55 -4.72
CA ARG A 30 -0.43 3.10 -5.09
C ARG A 30 -1.45 2.00 -5.40
N ILE A 31 -1.04 0.93 -6.08
CA ILE A 31 -1.91 -0.24 -6.34
C ILE A 31 -2.26 -0.92 -5.02
N LEU A 32 -1.25 -1.19 -4.19
CA LEU A 32 -1.41 -1.80 -2.87
C LEU A 32 -2.37 -1.00 -1.99
N SER A 33 -2.24 0.32 -1.98
CA SER A 33 -3.15 1.22 -1.25
C SER A 33 -4.60 1.13 -1.73
N THR A 34 -4.82 0.84 -3.02
CA THR A 34 -6.18 0.64 -3.58
C THR A 34 -6.75 -0.71 -3.14
N LEU A 35 -5.92 -1.75 -3.14
CA LEU A 35 -6.30 -3.08 -2.66
C LEU A 35 -6.65 -3.07 -1.16
N LEU A 36 -5.86 -2.38 -0.34
CA LEU A 36 -6.10 -2.25 1.10
C LEU A 36 -7.41 -1.52 1.44
N LYS A 37 -7.87 -0.62 0.57
CA LYS A 37 -9.13 0.14 0.75
C LYS A 37 -10.34 -0.59 0.18
N ASP A 38 -10.14 -1.68 -0.55
CA ASP A 38 -11.25 -2.47 -1.10
C ASP A 38 -12.02 -3.17 0.03
N LYS A 39 -13.34 -3.00 0.06
CA LYS A 39 -14.18 -3.55 1.14
C LYS A 39 -14.23 -5.08 1.16
N SER A 40 -13.92 -5.74 0.05
CA SER A 40 -13.99 -7.21 -0.06
C SER A 40 -12.64 -7.87 0.18
N LEU A 41 -11.55 -7.22 -0.23
CA LEU A 41 -10.18 -7.77 -0.20
C LEU A 41 -9.26 -7.13 0.82
N GLY A 42 -9.49 -5.88 1.23
CA GLY A 42 -8.56 -5.10 2.05
C GLY A 42 -8.13 -5.81 3.33
N GLU A 43 -9.08 -6.41 4.05
CA GLU A 43 -8.82 -7.20 5.28
C GLU A 43 -7.97 -8.46 5.07
N ARG A 44 -7.75 -8.89 3.82
CA ARG A 44 -6.94 -10.07 3.46
C ARG A 44 -5.59 -9.72 2.85
N VAL A 45 -5.35 -8.45 2.56
CA VAL A 45 -4.08 -8.01 2.02
C VAL A 45 -3.15 -7.72 3.18
N VAL A 46 -2.07 -8.48 3.28
CA VAL A 46 -1.06 -8.34 4.34
C VAL A 46 0.25 -7.87 3.72
N PRO A 47 0.55 -6.56 3.75
CA PRO A 47 1.86 -6.05 3.36
C PRO A 47 2.92 -6.52 4.36
N ILE A 48 3.92 -7.24 3.88
CA ILE A 48 5.10 -7.62 4.66
C ILE A 48 6.26 -6.78 4.16
N VAL A 49 6.90 -6.05 5.06
CA VAL A 49 8.00 -5.15 4.72
C VAL A 49 9.11 -5.37 5.74
N PRO A 50 10.38 -5.45 5.30
CA PRO A 50 11.51 -5.39 6.23
C PRO A 50 11.59 -4.00 6.88
N ASP A 51 12.56 -3.79 7.76
CA ASP A 51 12.74 -2.51 8.50
C ASP A 51 12.90 -1.27 7.59
N GLU A 52 13.18 -1.48 6.30
CA GLU A 52 13.38 -0.45 5.27
C GLU A 52 12.08 0.15 4.67
N ALA A 53 11.00 0.17 5.46
CA ALA A 53 9.69 0.74 5.11
C ALA A 53 9.75 2.16 4.49
N ARG A 54 10.65 3.00 5.00
CA ARG A 54 10.86 4.37 4.51
C ARG A 54 11.46 4.39 3.11
N THR A 55 12.41 3.51 2.82
CA THR A 55 13.09 3.40 1.52
C THR A 55 12.12 3.07 0.40
N PHE A 56 11.12 2.24 0.67
CA PHE A 56 10.10 1.86 -0.32
C PHE A 56 8.97 2.88 -0.48
N GLY A 57 8.99 4.00 0.25
CA GLY A 57 7.93 5.00 0.21
C GLY A 57 6.61 4.52 0.82
N MET A 58 6.67 3.58 1.77
CA MET A 58 5.50 2.98 2.41
C MET A 58 5.08 3.69 3.70
N GLU A 59 5.83 4.70 4.14
CA GLU A 59 5.57 5.47 5.36
C GLU A 59 4.16 6.08 5.42
N GLY A 60 3.69 6.66 4.31
CA GLY A 60 2.34 7.22 4.23
C GLY A 60 1.23 6.17 4.37
N MET A 61 1.50 4.92 3.98
CA MET A 61 0.56 3.81 4.10
C MET A 61 0.46 3.31 5.55
N PHE A 62 1.60 3.20 6.24
CA PHE A 62 1.63 2.81 7.65
C PHE A 62 0.93 3.81 8.57
N ARG A 63 1.00 5.10 8.24
CA ARG A 63 0.25 6.13 8.98
C ARG A 63 -1.27 5.94 8.88
N GLN A 64 -1.78 5.29 7.83
CA GLN A 64 -3.21 5.02 7.66
C GLN A 64 -3.65 3.69 8.28
N MET A 65 -2.82 2.66 8.22
CA MET A 65 -3.20 1.28 8.59
C MET A 65 -2.62 0.80 9.92
N GLY A 66 -1.62 1.50 10.46
CA GLY A 66 -0.82 1.03 11.60
C GLY A 66 0.14 -0.10 11.21
N ILE A 67 1.00 -0.48 12.16
CA ILE A 67 1.88 -1.64 12.07
C ILE A 67 1.42 -2.62 13.15
N TYR A 68 1.26 -3.88 12.78
CA TYR A 68 0.91 -4.92 13.75
C TYR A 68 2.07 -5.12 14.74
N SER A 69 1.78 -5.02 16.05
CA SER A 69 2.69 -5.44 17.12
C SER A 69 1.90 -6.17 18.20
N SER A 70 2.29 -7.42 18.50
CA SER A 70 1.69 -8.22 19.56
C SER A 70 2.13 -7.80 20.97
N VAL A 71 3.19 -6.98 21.09
CA VAL A 71 3.84 -6.62 22.36
C VAL A 71 3.96 -5.10 22.58
N GLY A 72 3.37 -4.28 21.70
CA GLY A 72 3.63 -2.85 21.61
C GLY A 72 4.82 -2.56 20.69
N SER A 73 4.77 -1.45 19.94
CA SER A 73 5.89 -1.02 19.09
C SER A 73 7.04 -0.58 19.99
N VAL A 74 7.97 -1.49 20.28
CA VAL A 74 9.17 -1.21 21.07
C VAL A 74 10.14 -0.43 20.19
N THR A 75 10.10 0.89 20.29
CA THR A 75 11.24 1.74 19.93
C THR A 75 12.08 1.88 21.19
N PRO A 76 13.23 1.21 21.33
CA PRO A 76 14.15 1.52 22.42
C PRO A 76 14.71 2.94 22.23
N PRO A 77 15.08 3.64 23.33
CA PRO A 77 15.58 5.02 23.29
C PRO A 77 16.88 5.18 22.49
#